data_AF-A0A9F2R1L3-F1
#
_entry.id   AF-A0A9F2R1L3-F1
#
_cell.length_a   1.000
_cell.length_b   1.000
_cell.length_c   1.000
_cell.angle_alpha   90.00
_cell.angle_beta   90.00
_cell.angle_gamma   90.00
#
_symmetry.space_group_name_H-M   'P 1'
#
loop_
_entity.id
_entity.type
_entity.pdbx_description
1 polymer ?
#
loop_
_entity_poly.entity_id
_entity_poly.type
_entity_poly.pdbx_seq_one_letter_code
_entity_poly.pdbx_strand_id
1 'polypeptide(L)'
;MACMDKCRCCTDYRRQSSILYNILKSEEQQQQQHQQRQETRSGQQPAPQPGQEPYAPALGCSCGTQRRVALKSPQVACKAASAVLVKTLRFVKNVPCFQELPLDEQLVLVRSCWAPLLVLGLAQDRVHFETVETTEPSMLHRILTNKRCDEEQRRRRQLQLLRETQEELEQSCGNGSGGGGDSGGSSSSNAKLPSAAEIQSIKGFLAKCWSLDIGTKEYAYLKGTVLFNPELPGLHCVQYIQGLQQEAQQALNEHVRLIHREDQDRFAKLNVALSMLRTINASVIAELFFRPIIGTVNMDDMLLEMLCAKL
;
A
#
# COMPACT_ATOMS: atom_id res chain seq x y z
N MET A 1 -0.98 17.08 -30.98
CA MET A 1 -1.81 16.30 -30.03
C MET A 1 -1.46 14.84 -30.24
N ALA A 2 -0.53 14.29 -29.45
CA ALA A 2 -0.76 13.76 -28.11
C ALA A 2 -1.38 12.35 -28.13
N CYS A 3 -0.50 11.38 -27.86
CA CYS A 3 -0.72 10.15 -27.09
C CYS A 3 -1.80 9.16 -27.59
N MET A 4 -1.37 8.12 -28.31
CA MET A 4 -2.06 6.83 -28.31
C MET A 4 -1.21 5.81 -27.57
N ASP A 5 -1.68 5.41 -26.40
CA ASP A 5 -1.46 4.06 -25.86
C ASP A 5 -2.66 3.74 -24.95
N LYS A 6 -3.67 3.08 -25.52
CA LYS A 6 -4.85 2.55 -24.80
C LYS A 6 -4.80 1.03 -24.80
N CYS A 7 -4.83 0.44 -23.60
CA CYS A 7 -4.90 -1.00 -23.34
C CYS A 7 -6.08 -1.64 -24.09
N ARG A 8 -5.82 -2.81 -24.72
CA ARG A 8 -6.75 -3.55 -25.62
C ARG A 8 -7.74 -4.49 -24.90
N CYS A 9 -7.94 -4.36 -23.60
CA CYS A 9 -8.69 -5.38 -22.84
C CYS A 9 -10.20 -5.10 -22.68
N CYS A 10 -10.73 -4.04 -23.28
CA CYS A 10 -12.18 -3.82 -23.42
C CYS A 10 -12.63 -4.12 -24.87
N THR A 11 -12.56 -5.38 -25.29
CA THR A 11 -13.41 -5.82 -26.41
C THR A 11 -14.77 -6.11 -25.83
N ASP A 12 -15.62 -5.08 -25.79
CA ASP A 12 -17.06 -5.32 -25.84
C ASP A 12 -17.77 -4.28 -26.72
N TYR A 13 -18.50 -4.84 -27.68
CA TYR A 13 -19.75 -4.33 -28.22
C TYR A 13 -19.78 -2.87 -28.70
N ARG A 14 -19.07 -2.61 -29.80
CA ARG A 14 -19.63 -1.74 -30.85
C ARG A 14 -19.70 -2.56 -32.13
N ARG A 15 -20.93 -2.93 -32.52
CA ARG A 15 -21.31 -3.56 -33.79
C ARG A 15 -20.23 -3.46 -34.86
N GLN A 16 -19.42 -4.50 -35.02
CA GLN A 16 -18.83 -4.81 -36.30
C GLN A 16 -19.66 -5.96 -36.87
N SER A 17 -20.65 -5.59 -37.67
CA SER A 17 -21.30 -6.53 -38.56
C SER A 17 -20.18 -7.22 -39.36
N SER A 18 -19.99 -8.52 -39.18
CA SER A 18 -19.12 -9.30 -40.06
C SER A 18 -19.58 -9.04 -41.50
N ILE A 19 -18.63 -8.90 -42.43
CA ILE A 19 -18.95 -8.79 -43.86
C ILE A 19 -19.87 -9.94 -44.30
N LEU A 20 -19.74 -11.11 -43.66
CA LEU A 20 -20.64 -12.26 -43.82
C LEU A 20 -22.11 -11.95 -43.42
N TYR A 21 -22.33 -11.21 -42.34
CA TYR A 21 -23.67 -10.81 -41.86
C TYR A 21 -24.32 -9.80 -42.81
N ASN A 22 -23.55 -8.89 -43.41
CA ASN A 22 -24.09 -7.95 -44.40
C ASN A 22 -24.37 -8.62 -45.74
N ILE A 23 -23.60 -9.64 -46.14
CA ILE A 23 -23.87 -10.43 -47.36
C ILE A 23 -25.14 -11.27 -47.18
N LEU A 24 -25.25 -12.00 -46.06
CA LEU A 24 -26.44 -12.82 -45.75
C LEU A 24 -27.72 -11.99 -45.57
N LYS A 25 -27.61 -10.76 -45.05
CA LYS A 25 -28.75 -9.86 -44.85
C LYS A 25 -29.17 -9.09 -46.13
N SER A 26 -28.26 -8.94 -47.10
CA SER A 26 -28.56 -8.26 -48.36
C SER A 26 -29.41 -9.12 -49.31
N GLU A 27 -29.38 -10.45 -49.15
CA GLU A 27 -30.22 -11.38 -49.93
C GLU A 27 -31.68 -11.43 -49.45
N GLU A 28 -31.94 -11.28 -48.14
CA GLU A 28 -33.32 -11.24 -47.60
C GLU A 28 -34.01 -9.87 -47.76
N GLN A 29 -33.26 -8.76 -47.78
CA GLN A 29 -33.86 -7.41 -47.90
C GLN A 29 -34.30 -7.03 -49.32
N GLN A 30 -33.80 -7.69 -50.36
CA GLN A 30 -34.26 -7.44 -51.74
C GLN A 30 -35.62 -8.07 -52.06
N GLN A 31 -36.09 -9.08 -51.30
CA GLN A 31 -37.41 -9.70 -51.52
C GLN A 31 -38.56 -8.99 -50.78
N GLN A 32 -38.32 -8.25 -49.68
CA GLN A 32 -39.40 -7.60 -48.92
C GLN A 32 -39.73 -6.16 -49.36
N GLN A 33 -38.89 -5.51 -50.18
CA GLN A 33 -39.12 -4.12 -50.60
C GLN A 33 -40.09 -3.97 -51.79
N HIS A 34 -40.54 -5.07 -52.40
CA HIS A 34 -41.56 -5.04 -53.46
C HIS A 34 -43.02 -5.15 -52.95
N GLN A 35 -43.28 -5.49 -51.66
CA GLN A 35 -44.64 -5.80 -51.20
C GLN A 35 -45.31 -4.73 -50.30
N GLN A 36 -44.61 -3.70 -49.81
CA GLN A 36 -45.17 -2.74 -48.83
C GLN A 36 -45.23 -1.29 -49.32
N ARG A 37 -45.36 -1.08 -50.64
CA ARG A 37 -45.70 0.23 -51.22
C ARG A 37 -47.21 0.47 -51.33
N GLN A 38 -48.03 -0.34 -50.66
CA GLN A 38 -49.47 -0.15 -50.52
C GLN A 38 -49.87 -0.31 -49.05
N GLU A 39 -50.79 0.53 -48.58
CA GLU A 39 -51.48 0.51 -47.27
C GLU A 39 -50.97 1.47 -46.18
N THR A 40 -51.22 2.74 -46.47
CA THR A 40 -51.82 3.76 -45.60
C THR A 40 -52.78 3.21 -44.51
N ARG A 41 -52.70 3.73 -43.27
CA ARG A 41 -53.77 4.52 -42.57
C ARG A 41 -53.75 4.35 -41.02
N SER A 42 -53.90 5.51 -40.36
CA SER A 42 -54.49 5.80 -39.02
C SER A 42 -53.82 5.34 -37.71
N GLY A 43 -53.69 6.29 -36.76
CA GLY A 43 -54.02 6.02 -35.34
C GLY A 43 -53.07 6.54 -34.25
N GLN A 44 -53.27 7.81 -33.85
CA GLN A 44 -53.19 8.46 -32.52
C GLN A 44 -52.32 7.92 -31.32
N GLN A 45 -51.66 8.91 -30.69
CA GLN A 45 -50.93 9.07 -29.40
C GLN A 45 -51.61 8.54 -28.10
N PRO A 46 -50.90 8.33 -26.94
CA PRO A 46 -50.49 9.46 -26.06
C PRO A 46 -49.27 9.34 -25.08
N ALA A 47 -48.79 10.53 -24.67
CA ALA A 47 -48.23 11.08 -23.40
C ALA A 47 -47.06 10.41 -22.58
N PRO A 48 -46.11 11.20 -22.00
CA PRO A 48 -44.98 10.71 -21.19
C PRO A 48 -45.13 10.93 -19.67
N GLN A 49 -44.51 10.07 -18.85
CA GLN A 49 -44.23 10.33 -17.42
C GLN A 49 -42.79 9.93 -17.03
N PRO A 50 -42.17 10.60 -16.04
CA PRO A 50 -40.76 10.44 -15.68
C PRO A 50 -40.55 9.45 -14.52
N GLY A 51 -39.46 8.67 -14.58
CA GLY A 51 -39.00 7.79 -13.51
C GLY A 51 -37.46 7.76 -13.46
N GLN A 52 -36.91 8.01 -12.27
CA GLN A 52 -35.47 8.14 -11.98
C GLN A 52 -34.80 6.81 -11.61
N GLU A 53 -33.58 6.64 -12.12
CA GLU A 53 -32.36 6.02 -11.53
C GLU A 53 -32.30 4.49 -11.25
N PRO A 54 -31.10 3.86 -11.12
CA PRO A 54 -29.73 4.41 -11.15
C PRO A 54 -28.73 3.70 -12.09
N TYR A 55 -27.67 4.44 -12.43
CA TYR A 55 -26.47 3.98 -13.12
C TYR A 55 -25.70 2.93 -12.29
N ALA A 56 -25.42 1.78 -12.92
CA ALA A 56 -24.44 0.81 -12.43
C ALA A 56 -23.01 1.32 -12.69
N PRO A 57 -22.06 1.23 -11.73
CA PRO A 57 -20.67 1.55 -12.00
C PRO A 57 -20.07 0.48 -12.91
N ALA A 58 -19.43 0.94 -13.98
CA ALA A 58 -18.70 0.12 -14.93
C ALA A 58 -17.63 -0.74 -14.21
N LEU A 59 -17.77 -2.06 -14.31
CA LEU A 59 -16.73 -3.02 -13.97
C LEU A 59 -15.52 -2.75 -14.88
N GLY A 60 -14.50 -2.12 -14.32
CA GLY A 60 -13.23 -1.85 -15.00
C GLY A 60 -12.42 -3.12 -15.20
N CYS A 61 -11.77 -3.23 -16.37
CA CYS A 61 -10.90 -4.35 -16.73
C CYS A 61 -9.60 -4.38 -15.88
N SER A 62 -9.19 -5.56 -15.40
CA SER A 62 -7.98 -5.76 -14.59
C SER A 62 -6.68 -5.92 -15.41
N CYS A 63 -6.47 -5.12 -16.47
CA CYS A 63 -5.19 -5.12 -17.21
C CYS A 63 -4.07 -4.37 -16.45
N GLY A 64 -3.56 -4.98 -15.38
CA GLY A 64 -2.13 -5.11 -15.08
C GLY A 64 -1.14 -3.92 -15.07
N THR A 65 -1.56 -2.66 -15.08
CA THR A 65 -0.67 -1.57 -14.63
C THR A 65 -0.82 -1.46 -13.13
N GLN A 66 0.12 -2.00 -12.35
CA GLN A 66 0.17 -1.73 -10.91
C GLN A 66 0.30 -0.22 -10.73
N ARG A 67 -0.82 0.45 -10.44
CA ARG A 67 -0.83 1.86 -10.06
C ARG A 67 -0.09 1.95 -8.74
N ARG A 68 1.13 2.48 -8.83
CA ARG A 68 2.01 2.73 -7.69
C ARG A 68 1.55 4.00 -7.03
N VAL A 69 1.66 4.04 -5.72
CA VAL A 69 1.15 5.15 -4.93
C VAL A 69 2.25 5.61 -3.97
N ALA A 70 2.41 6.93 -3.88
CA ALA A 70 3.38 7.56 -2.99
C ALA A 70 2.68 8.55 -2.05
N LEU A 71 3.33 8.90 -0.95
CA LEU A 71 2.84 9.96 -0.06
C LEU A 71 2.93 11.32 -0.75
N LYS A 72 1.87 12.14 -0.64
CA LYS A 72 1.87 13.52 -1.16
C LYS A 72 2.87 14.40 -0.40
N SER A 73 2.95 14.20 0.92
CA SER A 73 3.86 14.90 1.82
C SER A 73 4.67 13.89 2.65
N PRO A 74 5.69 13.24 2.05
CA PRO A 74 6.44 12.17 2.70
C PRO A 74 7.04 12.62 4.05
N GLN A 75 7.62 13.83 4.11
CA GLN A 75 8.30 14.33 5.31
C GLN A 75 7.37 14.38 6.54
N VAL A 76 6.13 14.86 6.37
CA VAL A 76 5.17 15.01 7.47
C VAL A 76 4.65 13.64 7.93
N ALA A 77 4.21 12.82 6.97
CA ALA A 77 3.63 11.51 7.26
C ALA A 77 4.66 10.53 7.83
N CYS A 78 5.88 10.51 7.30
CA CYS A 78 6.96 9.64 7.78
C CYS A 78 7.45 10.07 9.18
N LYS A 79 7.53 11.38 9.45
CA LYS A 79 7.84 11.90 10.80
C LYS A 79 6.77 11.50 11.82
N ALA A 80 5.49 11.64 11.47
CA ALA A 80 4.39 11.22 12.34
C ALA A 80 4.44 9.70 12.59
N ALA A 81 4.59 8.89 11.54
CA ALA A 81 4.70 7.44 11.67
C ALA A 81 5.90 7.01 12.52
N SER A 82 7.05 7.67 12.38
CA SER A 82 8.23 7.41 13.20
C SER A 82 7.98 7.72 14.68
N ALA A 83 7.32 8.84 14.98
CA ALA A 83 6.95 9.19 16.34
C ALA A 83 5.97 8.17 16.95
N VAL A 84 5.00 7.68 16.17
CA VAL A 84 4.08 6.62 16.60
C VAL A 84 4.83 5.31 16.81
N LEU A 85 5.78 4.93 15.95
CA LEU A 85 6.58 3.72 16.12
C LEU A 85 7.35 3.74 17.44
N VAL A 86 7.99 4.86 17.78
CA VAL A 86 8.69 5.03 19.06
C VAL A 86 7.71 4.91 20.24
N LYS A 87 6.55 5.55 20.18
CA LYS A 87 5.50 5.41 21.22
C LYS A 87 5.04 3.95 21.35
N THR A 88 4.87 3.25 20.23
CA THR A 88 4.45 1.85 20.18
C THR A 88 5.48 0.93 20.82
N LEU A 89 6.76 1.04 20.45
CA LEU A 89 7.80 0.22 21.07
C LEU A 89 8.04 0.57 22.53
N ARG A 90 7.91 1.85 22.91
CA ARG A 90 7.91 2.24 24.32
C ARG A 90 6.74 1.61 25.07
N PHE A 91 5.54 1.57 24.49
CA PHE A 91 4.40 0.88 25.10
C PHE A 91 4.73 -0.60 25.32
N VAL A 92 5.13 -1.32 24.26
CA VAL A 92 5.44 -2.77 24.32
C VAL A 92 6.48 -3.07 25.40
N LYS A 93 7.57 -2.31 25.42
CA LYS A 93 8.66 -2.50 26.40
C LYS A 93 8.27 -2.21 27.83
N ASN A 94 7.23 -1.41 28.06
CA ASN A 94 6.77 -1.08 29.41
C ASN A 94 5.59 -1.97 29.86
N VAL A 95 5.21 -2.98 29.07
CA VAL A 95 4.23 -3.99 29.51
C VAL A 95 4.95 -5.00 30.41
N PRO A 96 4.58 -5.15 31.70
CA PRO A 96 5.33 -6.00 32.62
C PRO A 96 5.43 -7.46 32.17
N CYS A 97 4.31 -8.07 31.76
CA CYS A 97 4.29 -9.45 31.27
C CYS A 97 5.08 -9.67 29.96
N PHE A 98 5.39 -8.61 29.21
CA PHE A 98 6.28 -8.69 28.06
C PHE A 98 7.76 -8.70 28.50
N GLN A 99 8.11 -7.99 29.58
CA GLN A 99 9.48 -7.94 30.11
C GLN A 99 9.94 -9.28 30.70
N GLU A 100 9.01 -10.10 31.18
CA GLU A 100 9.30 -11.44 31.72
C GLU A 100 9.71 -12.45 30.63
N LEU A 101 9.51 -12.12 29.35
CA LEU A 101 9.84 -13.00 28.23
C LEU A 101 11.34 -12.96 27.92
N PRO A 102 11.95 -14.09 27.50
CA PRO A 102 13.27 -14.10 26.87
C PRO A 102 13.35 -13.15 25.66
N LEU A 103 14.52 -12.58 25.40
CA LEU A 103 14.71 -11.58 24.34
C LEU A 103 14.35 -12.11 22.94
N ASP A 104 14.62 -13.38 22.67
CA ASP A 104 14.26 -14.06 21.42
C ASP A 104 12.73 -14.14 21.25
N GLU A 105 11.99 -14.50 22.30
CA GLU A 105 10.52 -14.50 22.29
C GLU A 105 9.96 -13.07 22.12
N GLN A 106 10.52 -12.08 22.84
CA GLN A 106 10.16 -10.66 22.69
C GLN A 106 10.34 -10.18 21.25
N LEU A 107 11.46 -10.57 20.62
CA LEU A 107 11.78 -10.17 19.26
C LEU A 107 10.84 -10.81 18.23
N VAL A 108 10.46 -12.08 18.41
CA VAL A 108 9.45 -12.75 17.57
C VAL A 108 8.12 -11.99 17.61
N LEU A 109 7.65 -11.63 18.81
CA LEU A 109 6.42 -10.85 18.98
C LEU A 109 6.54 -9.50 18.26
N VAL A 110 7.58 -8.72 18.56
CA VAL A 110 7.77 -7.36 18.00
C VAL A 110 7.88 -7.38 16.48
N ARG A 111 8.67 -8.30 15.90
CA ARG A 111 8.83 -8.44 14.43
C ARG A 111 7.52 -8.77 13.74
N SER A 112 6.63 -9.50 14.41
CA SER A 112 5.31 -9.82 13.85
C SER A 112 4.30 -8.68 13.99
N CYS A 113 4.26 -8.02 15.15
CA CYS A 113 3.16 -7.12 15.49
C CYS A 113 3.48 -5.62 15.30
N TRP A 114 4.72 -5.22 15.01
CA TRP A 114 5.08 -3.80 14.92
C TRP A 114 4.23 -3.03 13.91
N ALA A 115 3.95 -3.60 12.73
CA ALA A 115 3.19 -2.93 11.68
C ALA A 115 1.69 -2.80 12.05
N PRO A 116 1.00 -3.89 12.47
CA PRO A 116 -0.34 -3.79 13.05
C PRO A 116 -0.45 -2.75 14.18
N LEU A 117 0.46 -2.80 15.15
CA LEU A 117 0.47 -1.87 16.29
C LEU A 117 0.76 -0.43 15.87
N LEU A 118 1.62 -0.22 14.87
CA LEU A 118 1.88 1.09 14.30
C LEU A 118 0.60 1.66 13.68
N VAL A 119 -0.12 0.89 12.86
CA VAL A 119 -1.34 1.38 12.22
C VAL A 119 -2.46 1.64 13.24
N LEU A 120 -2.59 0.79 14.27
CA LEU A 120 -3.45 1.10 15.43
C LEU A 120 -3.04 2.43 16.11
N GLY A 121 -1.73 2.66 16.26
CA GLY A 121 -1.21 3.92 16.81
C GLY A 121 -1.50 5.13 15.91
N LEU A 122 -1.39 4.98 14.58
CA LEU A 122 -1.76 6.03 13.62
C LEU A 122 -3.24 6.37 13.72
N ALA A 123 -4.11 5.36 13.91
CA ALA A 123 -5.53 5.55 14.12
C ALA A 123 -5.79 6.32 15.44
N GLN A 124 -5.15 5.90 16.52
CA GLN A 124 -5.28 6.51 17.85
C GLN A 124 -4.81 7.97 17.87
N ASP A 125 -3.69 8.28 17.22
CA ASP A 125 -3.15 9.65 17.11
C ASP A 125 -3.86 10.48 16.01
N ARG A 126 -4.90 9.92 15.36
CA ARG A 126 -5.67 10.57 14.27
C ARG A 126 -4.76 11.11 13.15
N VAL A 127 -3.73 10.32 12.77
CA VAL A 127 -2.78 10.73 11.72
C VAL A 127 -3.44 10.64 10.35
N HIS A 128 -3.53 11.78 9.67
CA HIS A 128 -4.02 11.86 8.30
C HIS A 128 -2.84 11.90 7.33
N PHE A 129 -2.91 11.12 6.26
CA PHE A 129 -1.93 11.19 5.18
C PHE A 129 -2.60 11.07 3.82
N GLU A 130 -2.14 11.91 2.90
CA GLU A 130 -2.59 11.91 1.51
C GLU A 130 -1.60 11.14 0.64
N THR A 131 -2.13 10.54 -0.42
CA THR A 131 -1.34 9.76 -1.36
C THR A 131 -1.63 10.18 -2.79
N VAL A 132 -0.61 10.17 -3.63
CA VAL A 132 -0.70 10.47 -5.05
C VAL A 132 -0.43 9.19 -5.84
N GLU A 133 -1.22 8.93 -6.88
CA GLU A 133 -0.91 7.88 -7.84
C GLU A 133 0.30 8.34 -8.66
N THR A 134 1.40 7.60 -8.56
CA THR A 134 2.57 7.83 -9.39
C THR A 134 2.47 6.91 -10.60
N THR A 135 2.19 7.48 -11.76
CA THR A 135 2.51 6.82 -13.03
C THR A 135 4.04 6.79 -13.13
N GLU A 136 4.66 5.67 -12.76
CA GLU A 136 6.07 5.51 -13.09
C GLU A 136 6.21 5.62 -14.62
N PRO A 137 7.11 6.48 -15.12
CA PRO A 137 7.40 6.51 -16.55
C PRO A 137 7.83 5.11 -16.97
N SER A 138 7.37 4.67 -18.15
CA SER A 138 7.68 3.34 -18.67
C SER A 138 9.19 3.05 -18.59
N MET A 139 9.60 1.79 -18.45
CA MET A 139 11.04 1.45 -18.44
C MET A 139 11.77 2.04 -19.65
N LEU A 140 11.09 2.14 -20.81
CA LEU A 140 11.58 2.86 -21.99
C LEU A 140 11.83 4.35 -21.70
N HIS A 141 10.88 5.05 -21.09
CA HIS A 141 11.07 6.44 -20.70
C HIS A 141 12.21 6.60 -19.70
N ARG A 142 12.35 5.70 -18.70
CA ARG A 142 13.51 5.71 -17.78
C ARG A 142 14.84 5.49 -18.50
N ILE A 143 14.91 4.55 -19.46
CA ILE A 143 16.11 4.30 -20.27
C ILE A 143 16.42 5.52 -21.16
N LEU A 144 15.41 6.13 -21.76
CA LEU A 144 15.56 7.29 -22.65
C LEU A 144 15.98 8.55 -21.88
N THR A 145 15.49 8.76 -20.66
CA THR A 145 15.88 9.91 -19.83
C THR A 145 17.19 9.70 -19.09
N ASN A 146 17.53 8.46 -18.69
CA ASN A 146 18.83 8.18 -18.05
C ASN A 146 20.00 8.38 -19.02
N LYS A 147 19.83 8.11 -20.32
CA LYS A 147 20.87 8.43 -21.33
C LYS A 147 21.27 9.91 -21.31
N ARG A 148 20.32 10.81 -21.06
CA ARG A 148 20.56 12.26 -20.96
C ARG A 148 21.35 12.63 -19.70
N CYS A 149 21.07 11.95 -18.59
CA CYS A 149 21.78 12.13 -17.32
C CYS A 149 23.20 11.54 -17.35
N ASP A 150 23.37 10.39 -17.99
CA ASP A 150 24.67 9.74 -18.19
C ASP A 150 25.61 10.58 -19.07
N GLU A 151 25.08 11.21 -20.13
CA GLU A 151 25.85 12.16 -20.96
C GLU A 151 26.25 13.41 -20.19
N GLU A 152 25.37 13.94 -19.34
CA GLU A 152 25.64 15.13 -18.55
C GLU A 152 26.62 14.82 -17.39
N GLN A 153 26.53 13.64 -16.77
CA GLN A 153 27.52 13.15 -15.81
C GLN A 153 28.87 12.83 -16.47
N ARG A 154 28.89 12.28 -17.69
CA ARG A 154 30.14 12.11 -18.46
C ARG A 154 30.77 13.46 -18.78
N ARG A 155 29.99 14.46 -19.19
CA ARG A 155 30.48 15.84 -19.39
C ARG A 155 31.02 16.44 -18.10
N ARG A 156 30.35 16.24 -16.95
CA ARG A 156 30.83 16.72 -15.65
C ARG A 156 32.13 16.03 -15.22
N ARG A 157 32.24 14.71 -15.39
CA ARG A 157 33.50 13.97 -15.14
C ARG A 157 34.61 14.40 -16.09
N GLN A 158 34.30 14.67 -17.36
CA GLN A 158 35.27 15.14 -18.34
C GLN A 158 35.74 16.57 -18.04
N LEU A 159 34.85 17.45 -17.57
CA LEU A 159 35.20 18.79 -17.08
C LEU A 159 36.02 18.73 -15.78
N GLN A 160 35.73 17.76 -14.91
CA GLN A 160 36.48 17.54 -13.68
C GLN A 160 37.90 17.00 -13.97
N LEU A 161 38.02 16.03 -14.88
CA LEU A 161 39.32 15.53 -15.37
C LEU A 161 40.12 16.62 -16.09
N LEU A 162 39.48 17.53 -16.82
CA LEU A 162 40.14 18.70 -17.41
C LEU A 162 40.66 19.68 -16.35
N ARG A 163 39.98 19.77 -15.20
CA ARG A 163 40.38 20.60 -14.07
C ARG A 163 41.54 19.95 -13.29
N GLU A 164 41.45 18.64 -13.06
CA GLU A 164 42.47 17.83 -12.41
C GLU A 164 43.75 17.76 -13.26
N THR A 165 43.65 17.62 -14.59
CA THR A 165 44.83 17.68 -15.49
C THR A 165 45.45 19.07 -15.58
N GLN A 166 44.68 20.14 -15.31
CA GLN A 166 45.20 21.50 -15.19
C GLN A 166 45.95 21.71 -13.86
N GLU A 167 45.55 21.01 -12.79
CA GLU A 167 46.23 20.97 -11.49
C GLU A 167 47.45 20.01 -11.48
N GLU A 168 47.41 18.91 -12.24
CA GLU A 168 48.52 17.94 -12.38
C GLU A 168 49.70 18.47 -13.22
N LEU A 169 49.49 19.52 -14.03
CA LEU A 169 50.59 20.25 -14.68
C LEU A 169 51.41 21.11 -13.69
N GLU A 170 50.95 21.27 -12.44
CA GLU A 170 51.68 21.99 -11.39
C GLU A 170 52.37 21.07 -10.35
N GLN A 171 52.10 19.75 -10.33
CA GLN A 171 52.72 18.83 -9.37
C GLN A 171 53.15 17.49 -10.01
N SER A 172 54.43 17.42 -10.36
CA SER A 172 55.12 16.23 -10.86
C SER A 172 55.88 15.51 -9.73
N CYS A 173 55.62 14.19 -9.59
CA CYS A 173 56.42 13.06 -9.04
C CYS A 173 55.54 12.18 -8.12
N GLY A 174 55.30 10.87 -8.26
CA GLY A 174 55.63 9.83 -9.23
C GLY A 174 55.11 8.46 -8.71
N ASN A 175 54.74 7.55 -9.64
CA ASN A 175 54.48 6.08 -9.60
C ASN A 175 53.75 5.44 -8.38
N GLY A 176 52.76 4.52 -8.49
CA GLY A 176 52.27 3.68 -9.58
C GLY A 176 52.33 2.19 -9.20
N SER A 177 51.17 1.52 -9.01
CA SER A 177 50.80 0.18 -9.55
C SER A 177 49.94 -0.73 -8.65
N GLY A 178 48.72 -1.05 -9.13
CA GLY A 178 48.01 -2.36 -9.14
C GLY A 178 47.50 -2.97 -7.82
N GLY A 179 46.29 -3.52 -7.67
CA GLY A 179 45.22 -3.85 -8.61
C GLY A 179 44.62 -5.24 -8.32
N GLY A 180 43.30 -5.32 -8.08
CA GLY A 180 42.48 -6.54 -8.00
C GLY A 180 41.62 -6.58 -6.72
N GLY A 181 40.29 -6.66 -6.73
CA GLY A 181 39.32 -6.94 -7.79
C GLY A 181 38.15 -7.67 -7.13
N ASP A 182 37.32 -6.94 -6.37
CA ASP A 182 36.24 -7.52 -5.57
C ASP A 182 34.93 -7.54 -6.37
N SER A 183 34.40 -8.74 -6.62
CA SER A 183 33.17 -8.96 -7.38
C SER A 183 31.98 -9.07 -6.42
N GLY A 184 31.47 -7.92 -5.97
CA GLY A 184 30.19 -7.82 -5.26
C GLY A 184 29.03 -7.83 -6.25
N GLY A 185 28.36 -8.99 -6.39
CA GLY A 185 27.12 -9.13 -7.13
C GLY A 185 25.99 -8.33 -6.46
N SER A 186 25.64 -7.19 -7.05
CA SER A 186 24.49 -6.37 -6.66
C SER A 186 23.17 -7.08 -6.99
N SER A 187 22.65 -7.82 -6.01
CA SER A 187 21.27 -8.29 -5.98
C SER A 187 20.34 -7.08 -5.95
N SER A 188 19.88 -6.65 -7.13
CA SER A 188 18.93 -5.55 -7.27
C SER A 188 17.57 -6.00 -6.75
N SER A 189 17.33 -5.85 -5.44
CA SER A 189 16.00 -5.96 -4.84
C SER A 189 15.15 -4.81 -5.40
N ASN A 190 14.37 -5.13 -6.41
CA ASN A 190 13.50 -4.22 -7.12
C ASN A 190 12.52 -3.58 -6.12
N ALA A 191 12.73 -2.33 -5.72
CA ALA A 191 11.87 -1.61 -4.80
C ALA A 191 10.45 -1.53 -5.39
N LYS A 192 9.55 -2.36 -4.85
CA LYS A 192 8.17 -2.46 -5.29
C LYS A 192 7.38 -1.43 -4.50
N LEU A 193 7.03 -0.31 -5.14
CA LEU A 193 6.13 0.66 -4.53
C LEU A 193 4.79 -0.02 -4.18
N PRO A 194 4.17 0.38 -3.06
CA PRO A 194 2.91 -0.20 -2.61
C PRO A 194 1.80 0.00 -3.63
N SER A 195 0.96 -1.02 -3.80
CA SER A 195 -0.19 -0.95 -4.70
C SER A 195 -1.30 -0.09 -4.10
N ALA A 196 -2.15 0.46 -4.97
CA ALA A 196 -3.31 1.23 -4.52
C ALA A 196 -4.22 0.44 -3.56
N ALA A 197 -4.45 -0.86 -3.81
CA ALA A 197 -5.31 -1.69 -2.97
C ALA A 197 -4.79 -1.83 -1.53
N GLU A 198 -3.49 -2.06 -1.37
CA GLU A 198 -2.84 -2.19 -0.05
C GLU A 198 -2.96 -0.89 0.77
N ILE A 199 -2.81 0.26 0.11
CA ILE A 199 -2.97 1.56 0.76
C ILE A 199 -4.43 1.84 1.10
N GLN A 200 -5.37 1.43 0.25
CA GLN A 200 -6.79 1.54 0.58
C GLN A 200 -7.16 0.67 1.78
N SER A 201 -6.56 -0.50 1.97
CA SER A 201 -6.76 -1.29 3.19
C SER A 201 -6.30 -0.54 4.44
N ILE A 202 -5.14 0.12 4.40
CA ILE A 202 -4.65 0.96 5.52
C ILE A 202 -5.64 2.11 5.79
N LYS A 203 -6.01 2.87 4.75
CA LYS A 203 -6.93 4.02 4.88
C LYS A 203 -8.32 3.58 5.37
N GLY A 204 -8.82 2.47 4.86
CA GLY A 204 -10.10 1.88 5.28
C GLY A 204 -10.10 1.48 6.74
N PHE A 205 -9.01 0.87 7.22
CA PHE A 205 -8.83 0.56 8.64
C PHE A 205 -8.84 1.83 9.52
N LEU A 206 -8.11 2.87 9.12
CA LEU A 206 -8.07 4.14 9.86
C LEU A 206 -9.47 4.78 9.94
N ALA A 207 -10.16 4.86 8.80
CA ALA A 207 -11.52 5.39 8.75
C ALA A 207 -12.49 4.58 9.62
N LYS A 208 -12.37 3.24 9.62
CA LYS A 208 -13.18 2.38 10.49
C LYS A 208 -12.93 2.67 11.96
N CYS A 209 -11.67 2.75 12.39
CA CYS A 209 -11.34 3.09 13.78
C CYS A 209 -11.89 4.46 14.18
N TRP A 210 -11.82 5.42 13.28
CA TRP A 210 -12.32 6.77 13.51
C TRP A 210 -13.84 6.86 13.61
N SER A 211 -14.57 5.99 12.89
CA SER A 211 -16.03 5.91 12.98
C SER A 211 -16.55 5.21 14.24
N LEU A 212 -15.69 4.45 14.93
CA LEU A 212 -16.07 3.69 16.12
C LEU A 212 -15.84 4.47 17.42
N ASP A 213 -15.18 5.62 17.33
CA ASP A 213 -14.75 6.43 18.48
C ASP A 213 -14.14 5.57 19.59
N ILE A 214 -13.08 4.84 19.20
CA ILE A 214 -12.36 3.93 20.08
C ILE A 214 -11.67 4.75 21.18
N GLY A 215 -11.94 4.43 22.44
CA GLY A 215 -11.38 5.08 23.61
C GLY A 215 -9.94 4.64 23.91
N THR A 216 -9.25 5.41 24.76
CA THR A 216 -7.84 5.12 25.12
C THR A 216 -7.65 3.74 25.74
N LYS A 217 -8.58 3.33 26.63
CA LYS A 217 -8.54 2.00 27.26
C LYS A 217 -8.78 0.88 26.25
N GLU A 218 -9.72 1.06 25.34
CA GLU A 218 -9.98 0.09 24.27
C GLU A 218 -8.77 -0.06 23.35
N TYR A 219 -8.14 1.03 22.92
CA TYR A 219 -6.88 0.95 22.18
C TYR A 219 -5.79 0.20 22.94
N ALA A 220 -5.68 0.38 24.26
CA ALA A 220 -4.71 -0.35 25.07
C ALA A 220 -4.98 -1.87 25.03
N TYR A 221 -6.24 -2.29 25.19
CA TYR A 221 -6.60 -3.71 25.11
C TYR A 221 -6.43 -4.29 23.70
N LEU A 222 -6.81 -3.54 22.66
CA LEU A 222 -6.60 -3.95 21.26
C LEU A 222 -5.11 -4.13 20.96
N LYS A 223 -4.25 -3.24 21.46
CA LYS A 223 -2.79 -3.41 21.35
C LYS A 223 -2.31 -4.65 22.10
N GLY A 224 -2.87 -4.95 23.26
CA GLY A 224 -2.61 -6.20 24.00
C GLY A 224 -2.97 -7.44 23.18
N THR A 225 -4.19 -7.48 22.60
CA THR A 225 -4.64 -8.59 21.73
C THR A 225 -3.73 -8.79 20.52
N VAL A 226 -3.23 -7.70 19.91
CA VAL A 226 -2.35 -7.76 18.75
C VAL A 226 -0.92 -8.13 19.11
N LEU A 227 -0.42 -7.65 20.26
CA LEU A 227 0.92 -7.95 20.76
C LEU A 227 1.07 -9.43 21.14
N PHE A 228 0.09 -9.97 21.87
CA PHE A 228 0.12 -11.34 22.36
C PHE A 228 -0.59 -12.26 21.35
N ASN A 229 0.16 -12.73 20.36
CA ASN A 229 -0.34 -13.68 19.37
C ASN A 229 0.33 -15.06 19.54
N PRO A 230 -0.40 -16.08 20.03
CA PRO A 230 0.17 -17.41 20.23
C PRO A 230 0.38 -18.19 18.92
N GLU A 231 -0.17 -17.73 17.79
CA GLU A 231 -0.09 -18.40 16.50
C GLU A 231 1.24 -18.16 15.76
N LEU A 232 2.19 -17.46 16.38
CA LEU A 232 3.44 -17.08 15.71
C LEU A 232 4.44 -18.24 15.69
N PRO A 233 5.04 -18.53 14.52
CA PRO A 233 6.08 -19.54 14.42
C PRO A 233 7.34 -19.10 15.18
N GLY A 234 7.97 -20.04 15.87
CA GLY A 234 9.20 -19.80 16.64
C GLY A 234 8.99 -19.41 18.10
N LEU A 235 7.74 -19.29 18.57
CA LEU A 235 7.45 -19.12 19.99
C LEU A 235 7.56 -20.45 20.75
N HIS A 236 8.28 -20.44 21.86
CA HIS A 236 8.34 -21.55 22.81
C HIS A 236 7.36 -21.36 23.98
N CYS A 237 6.94 -20.12 24.26
CA CYS A 237 6.07 -19.79 25.39
C CYS A 237 4.57 -19.66 25.02
N VAL A 238 4.10 -20.46 24.08
CA VAL A 238 2.74 -20.36 23.48
C VAL A 238 1.61 -20.28 24.50
N GLN A 239 1.63 -21.14 25.54
CA GLN A 239 0.58 -21.15 26.58
C GLN A 239 0.53 -19.87 27.39
N TYR A 240 1.69 -19.28 27.70
CA TYR A 240 1.77 -18.02 28.42
C TYR A 240 1.20 -16.87 27.58
N ILE A 241 1.62 -16.78 26.31
CA ILE A 241 1.11 -15.78 25.36
C ILE A 241 -0.39 -15.93 25.14
N GLN A 242 -0.90 -17.17 25.06
CA GLN A 242 -2.33 -17.44 24.94
C GLN A 242 -3.11 -16.93 26.15
N GLY A 243 -2.61 -17.13 27.37
CA GLY A 243 -3.21 -16.59 28.58
C GLY A 243 -3.29 -15.06 28.55
N LEU A 244 -2.19 -14.39 28.21
CA LEU A 244 -2.15 -12.93 28.08
C LEU A 244 -3.11 -12.39 27.01
N GLN A 245 -3.22 -13.08 25.88
CA GLN A 245 -4.17 -12.72 24.83
C GLN A 245 -5.62 -12.83 25.32
N GLN A 246 -5.96 -13.91 26.03
CA GLN A 246 -7.29 -14.11 26.60
C GLN A 246 -7.62 -13.03 27.63
N GLU A 247 -6.67 -12.68 28.50
CA GLU A 247 -6.85 -11.60 29.48
C GLU A 247 -7.10 -10.25 28.80
N ALA A 248 -6.33 -9.91 27.75
CA ALA A 248 -6.54 -8.68 27.00
C ALA A 248 -7.93 -8.62 26.35
N GLN A 249 -8.37 -9.74 25.76
CA GLN A 249 -9.68 -9.83 25.12
C GLN A 249 -10.83 -9.80 26.14
N GLN A 250 -10.66 -10.44 27.30
CA GLN A 250 -11.61 -10.43 28.40
C GLN A 250 -11.75 -9.03 28.99
N ALA A 251 -10.63 -8.36 29.26
CA ALA A 251 -10.61 -6.98 29.76
C ALA A 251 -11.29 -6.00 28.79
N LEU A 252 -11.09 -6.19 27.48
CA LEU A 252 -11.82 -5.43 26.46
C LEU A 252 -13.33 -5.68 26.54
N ASN A 253 -13.76 -6.94 26.58
CA ASN A 253 -15.17 -7.31 26.64
C ASN A 253 -15.85 -6.73 27.89
N GLU A 254 -15.22 -6.89 29.05
CA GLU A 254 -15.72 -6.35 30.31
C GLU A 254 -15.81 -4.82 30.28
N HIS A 255 -14.78 -4.15 29.77
CA HIS A 255 -14.78 -2.70 29.63
C HIS A 255 -15.93 -2.20 28.74
N VAL A 256 -16.14 -2.84 27.59
CA VAL A 256 -17.25 -2.53 26.68
C VAL A 256 -18.59 -2.72 27.39
N ARG A 257 -18.79 -3.84 28.11
CA ARG A 257 -20.04 -4.10 28.84
C ARG A 257 -20.31 -3.09 29.95
N LEU A 258 -19.26 -2.55 30.59
CA LEU A 258 -19.40 -1.57 31.66
C LEU A 258 -19.70 -0.16 31.15
N ILE A 259 -18.97 0.29 30.11
CA ILE A 259 -19.02 1.67 29.61
C ILE A 259 -20.06 1.85 28.51
N HIS A 260 -20.22 0.87 27.62
CA HIS A 260 -21.06 0.96 26.42
C HIS A 260 -22.28 0.02 26.51
N ARG A 261 -23.06 0.14 27.58
CA ARG A 261 -24.23 -0.72 27.85
C ARG A 261 -25.29 -0.70 26.75
N GLU A 262 -25.37 0.39 26.00
CA GLU A 262 -26.36 0.57 24.93
C GLU A 262 -25.87 0.05 23.56
N ASP A 263 -24.56 -0.16 23.38
CA ASP A 263 -23.99 -0.67 22.13
C ASP A 263 -23.56 -2.15 22.29
N GLN A 264 -24.55 -3.04 22.22
CA GLN A 264 -24.37 -4.48 22.39
C GLN A 264 -23.40 -5.10 21.36
N ASP A 265 -23.26 -4.47 20.21
CA ASP A 265 -22.40 -4.95 19.12
C ASP A 265 -21.00 -4.33 19.14
N ARG A 266 -20.70 -3.43 20.09
CA ARG A 266 -19.40 -2.71 20.12
C ARG A 266 -18.22 -3.66 20.14
N PHE A 267 -18.27 -4.69 20.98
CA PHE A 267 -17.20 -5.69 21.05
C PHE A 267 -17.00 -6.40 19.69
N ALA A 268 -18.08 -6.77 19.01
CA ALA A 268 -18.00 -7.36 17.68
C ALA A 268 -17.42 -6.36 16.66
N LYS A 269 -17.86 -5.10 16.68
CA LYS A 269 -17.34 -4.02 15.80
C LYS A 269 -15.84 -3.80 15.99
N LEU A 270 -15.34 -3.86 17.23
CA LEU A 270 -13.91 -3.74 17.54
C LEU A 270 -13.12 -4.95 17.04
N ASN A 271 -13.66 -6.17 17.16
CA ASN A 271 -13.05 -7.36 16.59
C ASN A 271 -13.03 -7.33 15.06
N VAL A 272 -14.06 -6.77 14.41
CA VAL A 272 -14.04 -6.53 12.96
C VAL A 272 -12.90 -5.59 12.58
N ALA A 273 -12.65 -4.53 13.35
CA ALA A 273 -11.50 -3.65 13.12
C ALA A 273 -10.16 -4.41 13.27
N LEU A 274 -10.01 -5.27 14.28
CA LEU A 274 -8.82 -6.13 14.41
C LEU A 274 -8.63 -7.06 13.22
N SER A 275 -9.71 -7.65 12.69
CA SER A 275 -9.63 -8.52 11.51
C SER A 275 -9.16 -7.76 10.26
N MET A 276 -9.58 -6.50 10.08
CA MET A 276 -9.05 -5.65 9.00
C MET A 276 -7.54 -5.44 9.13
N LEU A 277 -7.04 -5.29 10.36
CA LEU A 277 -5.62 -5.09 10.65
C LEU A 277 -4.76 -6.29 10.21
N ARG A 278 -5.28 -7.52 10.26
CA ARG A 278 -4.58 -8.73 9.79
C ARG A 278 -4.28 -8.71 8.28
N THR A 279 -4.95 -7.86 7.50
CA THR A 279 -4.72 -7.72 6.06
C THR A 279 -3.58 -6.75 5.72
N ILE A 280 -3.07 -6.02 6.70
CA ILE A 280 -2.03 -5.01 6.50
C ILE A 280 -0.66 -5.68 6.46
N ASN A 281 0.06 -5.48 5.37
CA ASN A 281 1.38 -6.05 5.17
C ASN A 281 2.47 -5.10 5.72
N ALA A 282 3.35 -5.64 6.57
CA ALA A 282 4.47 -4.91 7.16
C ALA A 282 5.42 -4.31 6.11
N SER A 283 5.64 -5.02 4.98
CA SER A 283 6.49 -4.52 3.90
C SER A 283 5.92 -3.27 3.23
N VAL A 284 4.60 -3.20 3.05
CA VAL A 284 3.91 -2.01 2.50
C VAL A 284 4.09 -0.82 3.43
N ILE A 285 3.98 -1.04 4.74
CA ILE A 285 4.17 0.00 5.76
C ILE A 285 5.63 0.49 5.78
N ALA A 286 6.60 -0.44 5.73
CA ALA A 286 8.02 -0.14 5.65
C ALA A 286 8.34 0.73 4.42
N GLU A 287 7.88 0.31 3.24
CA GLU A 287 8.07 1.03 1.99
C GLU A 287 7.39 2.41 1.98
N LEU A 288 6.18 2.51 2.55
CA LEU A 288 5.40 3.74 2.52
C LEU A 288 5.94 4.81 3.49
N PHE A 289 6.23 4.43 4.74
CA PHE A 289 6.51 5.39 5.82
C PHE A 289 7.97 5.47 6.24
N PHE A 290 8.77 4.42 6.02
CA PHE A 290 10.12 4.34 6.58
C PHE A 290 11.20 4.41 5.52
N ARG A 291 11.02 3.75 4.36
CA ARG A 291 11.95 3.80 3.22
C ARG A 291 12.38 5.22 2.83
N PRO A 292 11.50 6.25 2.84
CA PRO A 292 11.91 7.62 2.53
C PRO A 292 12.88 8.24 3.55
N ILE A 293 12.90 7.74 4.78
CA ILE A 293 13.76 8.23 5.87
C ILE A 293 15.03 7.38 5.99
N ILE A 294 14.87 6.06 6.07
CA ILE A 294 15.94 5.13 6.47
C ILE A 294 16.66 4.50 5.27
N GLY A 295 16.15 4.70 4.05
CA GLY A 295 16.73 4.10 2.85
C GLY A 295 16.67 2.57 2.89
N THR A 296 17.82 1.91 2.78
CA THR A 296 17.95 0.45 2.67
C THR A 296 18.04 -0.28 4.00
N VAL A 297 17.95 0.42 5.13
CA VAL A 297 18.04 -0.19 6.48
C VAL A 297 16.92 -1.21 6.67
N ASN A 298 17.28 -2.38 7.20
CA ASN A 298 16.32 -3.44 7.50
C ASN A 298 15.49 -3.06 8.73
N MET A 299 14.17 -3.17 8.62
CA MET A 299 13.26 -2.94 9.73
C MET A 299 13.53 -3.90 10.89
N ASP A 300 13.88 -5.16 10.64
CA ASP A 300 14.11 -6.15 11.69
C ASP A 300 15.34 -5.83 12.55
N ASP A 301 16.37 -5.23 11.95
CA ASP A 301 17.59 -4.81 12.66
C ASP A 301 17.32 -3.56 13.49
N MET A 302 16.56 -2.60 12.92
CA MET A 302 16.13 -1.41 13.65
C MET A 302 15.24 -1.74 14.84
N LEU A 303 14.27 -2.66 14.66
CA LEU A 303 13.38 -3.08 15.74
C LEU A 303 14.16 -3.75 16.87
N LEU A 304 15.17 -4.57 16.54
CA LEU A 304 16.07 -5.16 17.53
C LEU A 304 16.85 -4.08 18.28
N GLU A 305 17.45 -3.13 17.57
CA GLU A 305 18.19 -2.02 18.18
C GLU A 305 17.29 -1.19 19.11
N MET A 306 16.08 -0.85 18.67
CA MET A 306 15.09 -0.13 19.47
C MET A 306 14.61 -0.93 20.69
N LEU A 307 14.50 -2.25 20.56
CA LEU A 307 14.14 -3.14 21.66
C LEU A 307 15.23 -3.19 22.73
N CYS A 308 16.51 -3.19 22.34
CA CYS A 308 17.64 -3.20 23.26
C CYS A 308 18.01 -1.81 23.82
N ALA A 309 17.75 -0.73 23.07
CA ALA A 309 18.08 0.63 23.47
C ALA A 309 17.25 1.12 24.67
N LYS A 310 17.75 2.07 25.46
CA LYS A 310 16.88 2.81 26.39
C LYS A 310 16.08 3.84 25.58
N LEU A 311 14.78 3.60 25.40
CA LEU A 311 13.84 4.44 24.64
C LEU A 311 13.09 5.45 25.51
#